data_AF-A0A3M1E5C2-F1
#
_entry.id   AF-A0A3M1E5C2-F1
#
_cell.length_a   1.000
_cell.length_b   1.000
_cell.length_c   1.000
_cell.angle_alpha   90.00
_cell.angle_beta   90.00
_cell.angle_gamma   90.00
#
_symmetry.space_group_name_H-M   'P 1'
#
loop_
_entity.id
_entity.type
_entity.pdbx_description
1 polymer ?
#
loop_
_entity_poly.entity_id
_entity_poly.type
_entity_poly.pdbx_seq_one_letter_code
_entity_poly.pdbx_strand_id
1 'polypeptide(L)'
;QSFALSASTAALTGAVAIFIAMIGVGTRRTIFSFYLVIGLYLVSLYLLSRWSGTWLEASPANALGRRMSWLAPLHPFLALEVVLHQVAPPLPGRLDEWPSPVRFALSDPAGCYVTWTLLLAVFLTMVSVLFVRRGAKAGEPNRWTRIVDRLLPRRRSNTLTRAPRPVWKNPVAWREARVRTIGGGLMRLAVTGLGIAGPAGLWITYLRGDTAYATTATWLSAVMIVQFALALIVATNVAATSITREKESHTLDLLLTTPLTSRYILWGKLRGLLTFALPLLLGPALVLVAFAVADGLRGRQPPLVGIETALCLAALLTVYTAGACVLGVRISLSAKRNVTAVMNSIGGIILLTGVFSMLGFAFVDASGGEFSAFLAPFTPFTAVRYLVDLGALFPSAKEFYDNVATARSAALLGSAIALGLYAFAVWRAYAALVQNFHMTLRRQSAQG
;
A
#
# COMPACT_ATOMS: atom_id res chain seq x y z
N GLN A 1 25.36 16.71 -9.36
CA GLN A 1 24.80 15.33 -9.39
C GLN A 1 23.34 15.27 -8.94
N SER A 2 22.93 15.96 -7.86
CA SER A 2 21.53 15.94 -7.37
C SER A 2 20.49 16.41 -8.40
N PHE A 3 20.77 17.47 -9.17
CA PHE A 3 19.88 17.91 -10.26
C PHE A 3 19.76 16.87 -11.38
N ALA A 4 20.85 16.16 -11.69
CA ALA A 4 20.84 15.10 -12.71
C ALA A 4 20.03 13.88 -12.25
N LEU A 5 20.10 13.51 -10.95
CA LEU A 5 19.25 12.47 -10.36
C LEU A 5 17.76 12.82 -10.47
N SER A 6 17.40 14.07 -10.17
CA SER A 6 16.02 14.54 -10.28
C SER A 6 15.55 14.55 -11.74
N ALA A 7 16.34 15.13 -12.65
CA ALA A 7 15.99 15.22 -14.07
C ALA A 7 15.86 13.85 -14.75
N SER A 8 16.78 12.91 -14.47
CA SER A 8 16.72 11.55 -15.01
C SER A 8 15.53 10.76 -14.48
N THR A 9 15.21 10.89 -13.18
CA THR A 9 14.00 10.28 -12.59
C THR A 9 12.73 10.85 -13.21
N ALA A 10 12.66 12.15 -13.44
CA ALA A 10 11.53 12.80 -14.10
C ALA A 10 11.38 12.32 -15.55
N ALA A 11 12.49 12.22 -16.30
CA ALA A 11 12.50 11.73 -17.68
C ALA A 11 12.04 10.26 -17.77
N LEU A 12 12.54 9.39 -16.89
CA LEU A 12 12.10 8.00 -16.83
C LEU A 12 10.61 7.89 -16.49
N THR A 13 10.15 8.65 -15.49
CA THR A 13 8.73 8.67 -15.09
C THR A 13 7.83 9.11 -16.27
N GLY A 14 8.23 10.15 -17.00
CA GLY A 14 7.54 10.59 -18.22
C GLY A 14 7.53 9.52 -19.31
N ALA A 15 8.67 8.87 -19.56
CA ALA A 15 8.79 7.81 -20.56
C ALA A 15 7.91 6.59 -20.24
N VAL A 16 7.87 6.15 -18.98
CA VAL A 16 6.98 5.07 -18.54
C VAL A 16 5.51 5.47 -18.68
N ALA A 17 5.15 6.71 -18.33
CA ALA A 17 3.77 7.20 -18.50
C ALA A 17 3.33 7.18 -19.97
N ILE A 18 4.19 7.64 -20.89
CA ILE A 18 3.94 7.59 -22.35
C ILE A 18 3.77 6.14 -22.80
N PHE A 19 4.66 5.24 -22.38
CA PHE A 19 4.62 3.83 -22.73
C PHE A 19 3.32 3.14 -22.30
N ILE A 20 2.89 3.37 -21.06
CA ILE A 20 1.64 2.83 -20.53
C ILE A 20 0.43 3.38 -21.29
N ALA A 21 0.43 4.68 -21.61
CA ALA A 21 -0.64 5.30 -22.40
C ALA A 21 -0.75 4.65 -23.80
N MET A 22 0.38 4.34 -24.44
CA MET A 22 0.41 3.79 -25.80
C MET A 22 0.04 2.30 -25.90
N ILE A 23 0.37 1.49 -24.90
CA ILE A 23 -0.01 0.06 -24.92
C ILE A 23 -1.53 -0.13 -24.72
N GLY A 24 -2.28 0.93 -24.40
CA GLY A 24 -3.74 0.85 -24.35
C GLY A 24 -4.24 -0.03 -23.20
N VAL A 25 -3.43 -0.25 -22.17
CA VAL A 25 -3.91 -0.83 -20.92
C VAL A 25 -4.78 0.24 -20.23
N GLY A 26 -6.07 0.27 -20.57
CA GLY A 26 -7.17 0.92 -19.83
C GLY A 26 -6.97 2.38 -19.41
N THR A 27 -7.33 3.31 -20.30
CA THR A 27 -7.17 4.78 -20.28
C THR A 27 -7.56 5.58 -19.02
N ARG A 28 -8.06 4.96 -17.94
CA ARG A 28 -8.33 5.64 -16.65
C ARG A 28 -7.85 4.87 -15.40
N ARG A 29 -7.68 3.55 -15.47
CA ARG A 29 -7.23 2.74 -14.32
C ARG A 29 -5.72 2.72 -14.17
N THR A 30 -4.99 2.86 -15.27
CA THR A 30 -3.53 2.73 -15.29
C THR A 30 -2.79 3.91 -14.70
N ILE A 31 -3.33 5.13 -14.78
CA ILE A 31 -2.69 6.32 -14.20
C ILE A 31 -2.46 6.13 -12.70
N PHE A 32 -3.47 5.63 -11.98
CA PHE A 32 -3.35 5.40 -10.54
C PHE A 32 -2.40 4.24 -10.21
N SER A 33 -2.55 3.10 -10.89
CA SER A 33 -1.66 1.95 -10.69
C SER A 33 -0.20 2.32 -10.99
N PHE A 34 0.05 3.19 -11.96
CA PHE A 34 1.37 3.72 -12.27
C PHE A 34 2.00 4.48 -11.10
N TYR A 35 1.29 5.48 -10.54
CA TYR A 35 1.80 6.22 -9.38
C TYR A 35 1.97 5.31 -8.16
N LEU A 36 1.05 4.37 -7.95
CA LEU A 36 1.14 3.43 -6.84
C LEU A 36 2.37 2.53 -6.96
N VAL A 37 2.67 2.02 -8.15
CA VAL A 37 3.86 1.18 -8.40
C VAL A 37 5.15 1.96 -8.18
N ILE A 38 5.22 3.20 -8.66
CA ILE A 38 6.40 4.06 -8.42
C ILE A 38 6.57 4.31 -6.92
N GLY A 39 5.50 4.71 -6.23
CA GLY A 39 5.54 4.94 -4.78
C GLY A 39 5.99 3.70 -4.00
N LEU A 40 5.46 2.52 -4.36
CA LEU A 40 5.86 1.24 -3.77
C LEU A 40 7.34 0.93 -4.04
N TYR A 41 7.80 1.12 -5.27
CA TYR A 41 9.21 0.93 -5.64
C TYR A 41 10.13 1.83 -4.79
N LEU A 42 9.77 3.11 -4.63
CA LEU A 42 10.58 4.07 -3.85
C LEU A 42 10.62 3.67 -2.37
N VAL A 43 9.47 3.38 -1.77
CA VAL A 43 9.41 3.06 -0.33
C VAL A 43 10.03 1.69 -0.04
N SER A 44 9.69 0.66 -0.82
CA SER A 44 10.15 -0.71 -0.56
C SER A 44 11.66 -0.87 -0.71
N LEU A 45 12.27 -0.31 -1.77
CA LEU A 45 13.72 -0.40 -1.94
C LEU A 45 14.48 0.46 -0.92
N TYR A 46 13.94 1.63 -0.57
CA TYR A 46 14.52 2.45 0.47
C TYR A 46 14.54 1.72 1.82
N LEU A 47 13.43 1.08 2.20
CA LEU A 47 13.36 0.29 3.42
C LEU A 47 14.26 -0.95 3.33
N LEU A 48 14.26 -1.67 2.21
CA LEU A 48 15.13 -2.84 2.02
C LEU A 48 16.62 -2.48 2.17
N SER A 49 17.04 -1.28 1.76
CA SER A 49 18.41 -0.79 1.95
C SER A 49 18.82 -0.62 3.41
N ARG A 50 17.85 -0.50 4.33
CA ARG A 50 18.12 -0.40 5.77
C ARG A 50 18.52 -1.76 6.36
N TRP A 51 18.34 -2.85 5.61
CA TRP A 51 18.70 -4.19 6.04
C TRP A 51 20.19 -4.45 5.85
N SER A 52 20.85 -4.88 6.92
CA SER A 52 22.29 -5.16 6.95
C SER A 52 22.74 -6.19 5.92
N GLY A 53 21.86 -7.13 5.53
CA GLY A 53 22.14 -8.09 4.46
C GLY A 53 22.30 -7.46 3.08
N THR A 54 21.83 -6.23 2.88
CA THR A 54 22.02 -5.50 1.61
C THR A 54 23.21 -4.56 1.62
N TRP A 55 23.94 -4.49 2.73
CA TRP A 55 25.07 -3.59 2.89
C TRP A 55 26.31 -4.17 2.22
N LEU A 56 27.05 -3.31 1.55
CA LEU A 56 28.30 -3.66 0.91
C LEU A 56 29.42 -3.63 1.95
N GLU A 57 30.09 -4.76 2.14
CA GLU A 57 31.20 -4.87 3.10
C GLU A 57 32.43 -4.05 2.69
N ALA A 58 32.63 -3.84 1.39
CA ALA A 58 33.71 -3.03 0.85
C ALA A 58 33.56 -1.52 1.14
N SER A 59 32.34 -1.06 1.47
CA SER A 59 32.04 0.33 1.81
C SER A 59 32.34 0.61 3.29
N PRO A 60 33.01 1.74 3.63
CA PRO A 60 33.27 2.11 5.01
C PRO A 60 31.95 2.42 5.74
N ALA A 61 31.90 2.10 7.03
CA ALA A 61 30.77 2.45 7.87
C ALA A 61 30.83 3.93 8.26
N ASN A 62 29.69 4.61 8.24
CA ASN A 62 29.58 5.98 8.73
C ASN A 62 29.61 6.05 10.27
N ALA A 63 29.53 7.26 10.82
CA ALA A 63 29.42 7.53 12.26
C ALA A 63 28.27 6.76 12.95
N LEU A 64 27.20 6.43 12.22
CA LEU A 64 26.06 5.63 12.70
C LEU A 64 26.19 4.12 12.43
N GLY A 65 27.38 3.64 12.03
CA GLY A 65 27.63 2.24 11.68
C GLY A 65 27.02 1.78 10.35
N ARG A 66 26.34 2.66 9.61
CA ARG A 66 25.65 2.35 8.35
C ARG A 66 26.63 2.31 7.17
N ARG A 67 26.50 1.33 6.30
CA ARG A 67 27.27 1.17 5.06
C ARG A 67 26.40 1.39 3.82
N MET A 68 27.05 1.54 2.66
CA MET A 68 26.34 1.68 1.38
C MET A 68 25.62 0.39 1.02
N SER A 69 24.37 0.48 0.59
CA SER A 69 23.62 -0.68 0.09
C SER A 69 23.92 -0.93 -1.38
N TRP A 70 23.90 -2.19 -1.80
CA TRP A 70 23.99 -2.59 -3.21
C TRP A 70 22.85 -2.05 -4.09
N LEU A 71 21.75 -1.64 -3.46
CA LEU A 71 20.59 -1.05 -4.13
C LEU A 71 20.79 0.44 -4.46
N ALA A 72 21.87 1.06 -3.98
CA ALA A 72 22.12 2.48 -4.19
C ALA A 72 22.14 2.93 -5.68
N PRO A 73 22.70 2.16 -6.62
CA PRO A 73 22.68 2.53 -8.05
C PRO A 73 21.30 2.39 -8.69
N LEU A 74 20.38 1.68 -8.03
CA LEU A 74 19.04 1.38 -8.54
C LEU A 74 17.97 2.28 -7.93
N HIS A 75 18.30 3.21 -7.03
CA HIS A 75 17.30 3.99 -6.30
C HIS A 75 17.71 5.45 -6.11
N PRO A 76 16.86 6.43 -6.47
CA PRO A 76 17.25 7.84 -6.53
C PRO A 76 17.63 8.41 -5.16
N PHE A 77 16.89 8.06 -4.11
CA PHE A 77 17.19 8.56 -2.76
C PHE A 77 18.45 7.93 -2.16
N LEU A 78 18.79 6.69 -2.54
CA LEU A 78 20.00 6.03 -2.02
C LEU A 78 21.24 6.57 -2.74
N ALA A 79 21.15 6.79 -4.06
CA ALA A 79 22.15 7.53 -4.80
C ALA A 79 22.33 8.94 -4.22
N LEU A 80 21.24 9.62 -3.83
CA LEU A 80 21.30 10.93 -3.19
C LEU A 80 22.01 10.90 -1.83
N GLU A 81 21.80 9.87 -1.00
CA GLU A 81 22.52 9.72 0.28
C GLU A 81 24.05 9.64 0.07
N VAL A 82 24.51 9.02 -1.01
CA VAL A 82 25.94 8.96 -1.38
C VAL A 82 26.45 10.33 -1.83
N VAL A 83 25.68 11.03 -2.66
CA VAL A 83 26.01 12.40 -3.12
C VAL A 83 26.04 13.41 -1.96
N LEU A 84 25.17 13.23 -0.96
CA LEU A 84 25.13 14.06 0.24
C LEU A 84 26.20 13.68 1.28
N HIS A 85 27.12 12.78 0.94
CA HIS A 85 28.14 12.23 1.85
C HIS A 85 27.58 11.66 3.15
N GLN A 86 26.30 11.27 3.15
CA GLN A 86 25.72 10.56 4.29
C GLN A 86 26.19 9.12 4.33
N VAL A 87 26.61 8.54 3.19
CA VAL A 87 27.20 7.20 3.08
C VAL A 87 28.30 7.21 2.03
N ALA A 88 29.48 6.66 2.35
CA ALA A 88 30.61 6.71 1.43
C ALA A 88 30.65 5.49 0.48
N PRO A 89 30.97 5.69 -0.81
CA PRO A 89 31.18 4.59 -1.74
C PRO A 89 32.46 3.81 -1.39
N PRO A 90 32.55 2.53 -1.78
CA PRO A 90 33.77 1.73 -1.65
C PRO A 90 34.95 2.37 -2.41
N LEU A 91 36.16 2.25 -1.84
CA LEU A 91 37.38 2.73 -2.49
C LEU A 91 37.65 1.93 -3.77
N PRO A 92 38.13 2.57 -4.86
CA PRO A 92 38.32 1.94 -6.16
C PRO A 92 39.18 0.67 -6.14
N GLY A 93 40.16 0.59 -5.23
CA GLY A 93 41.06 -0.57 -5.09
C GLY A 93 40.46 -1.78 -4.36
N ARG A 94 39.26 -1.66 -3.77
CA ARG A 94 38.52 -2.81 -3.19
C ARG A 94 37.50 -3.41 -4.17
N LEU A 95 37.38 -2.83 -5.36
CA LEU A 95 36.42 -3.24 -6.39
C LEU A 95 37.11 -3.85 -7.63
N ASP A 96 38.43 -4.07 -7.60
CA ASP A 96 39.18 -4.59 -8.75
C ASP A 96 38.77 -6.02 -9.15
N GLU A 97 38.24 -6.80 -8.19
CA GLU A 97 37.73 -8.15 -8.43
C GLU A 97 36.34 -8.20 -9.11
N TRP A 98 35.65 -7.06 -9.22
CA TRP A 98 34.26 -7.01 -9.70
C TRP A 98 34.19 -6.72 -11.21
N PRO A 99 33.17 -7.25 -11.93
CA PRO A 99 32.97 -6.93 -13.34
C PRO A 99 32.84 -5.42 -13.57
N SER A 100 33.42 -4.91 -14.66
CA SER A 100 33.42 -3.49 -15.04
C SER A 100 32.09 -2.74 -14.85
N PRO A 101 30.91 -3.27 -15.28
CA PRO A 101 29.64 -2.56 -15.08
C PRO A 101 29.22 -2.47 -13.61
N VAL A 102 29.51 -3.51 -12.82
CA VAL A 102 29.22 -3.54 -11.38
C VAL A 102 30.18 -2.62 -10.63
N ARG A 103 31.45 -2.60 -11.04
CA ARG A 103 32.46 -1.69 -10.51
C ARG A 103 32.03 -0.23 -10.70
N PHE A 104 31.61 0.15 -11.91
CA PHE A 104 31.10 1.50 -12.19
C PHE A 104 29.87 1.82 -11.32
N ALA A 105 28.93 0.88 -11.22
CA ALA A 105 27.72 1.03 -10.42
C ALA A 105 28.04 1.28 -8.94
N LEU A 106 28.99 0.56 -8.37
CA LEU A 106 29.34 0.66 -6.96
C LEU A 106 30.29 1.83 -6.65
N SER A 107 31.15 2.23 -7.59
CA SER A 107 32.08 3.35 -7.41
C SER A 107 31.39 4.72 -7.54
N ASP A 108 30.49 4.87 -8.52
CA ASP A 108 29.67 6.08 -8.70
C ASP A 108 28.18 5.71 -8.88
N PRO A 109 27.47 5.49 -7.76
CA PRO A 109 26.06 5.09 -7.79
C PRO A 109 25.16 6.12 -8.45
N ALA A 110 25.49 7.41 -8.30
CA ALA A 110 24.69 8.50 -8.88
C ALA A 110 24.84 8.55 -10.40
N GLY A 111 26.06 8.44 -10.92
CA GLY A 111 26.32 8.31 -12.35
C GLY A 111 25.65 7.08 -12.96
N CYS A 112 25.73 5.93 -12.29
CA CYS A 112 25.07 4.70 -12.73
C CYS A 112 23.54 4.82 -12.78
N TYR A 113 22.93 5.41 -11.74
CA TYR A 113 21.48 5.61 -11.74
C TYR A 113 21.06 6.52 -12.90
N VAL A 114 21.74 7.65 -13.11
CA VAL A 114 21.43 8.59 -14.21
C VAL A 114 21.56 7.91 -15.57
N THR A 115 22.64 7.16 -15.80
CA THR A 115 22.91 6.52 -17.10
C THR A 115 21.87 5.45 -17.45
N TRP A 116 21.62 4.49 -16.56
CA TRP A 116 20.61 3.45 -16.81
C TRP A 116 19.20 4.03 -16.96
N THR A 117 18.82 4.99 -16.12
CA THR A 117 17.46 5.57 -16.19
C THR A 117 17.23 6.37 -17.47
N LEU A 118 18.23 7.10 -17.96
CA LEU A 118 18.15 7.78 -19.26
C LEU A 118 18.12 6.79 -20.42
N LEU A 119 18.96 5.75 -20.40
CA LEU A 119 18.92 4.69 -21.42
C LEU A 119 17.56 3.99 -21.46
N LEU A 120 17.00 3.66 -20.29
CA LEU A 120 15.67 3.07 -20.17
C LEU A 120 14.58 4.04 -20.64
N ALA A 121 14.68 5.33 -20.36
CA ALA A 121 13.74 6.35 -20.84
C ALA A 121 13.76 6.45 -22.37
N VAL A 122 14.95 6.48 -22.99
CA VAL A 122 15.11 6.49 -24.46
C VAL A 122 14.56 5.19 -25.06
N PHE A 123 14.86 4.04 -24.46
CA PHE A 123 14.32 2.76 -24.89
C PHE A 123 12.79 2.73 -24.85
N LEU A 124 12.18 3.12 -23.72
CA LEU A 124 10.73 3.13 -23.54
C LEU A 124 10.03 4.10 -24.51
N THR A 125 10.60 5.29 -24.72
CA THR A 125 10.07 6.25 -25.69
C THR A 125 10.20 5.72 -27.13
N MET A 126 11.32 5.10 -27.50
CA MET A 126 11.50 4.48 -28.81
C MET A 126 10.48 3.35 -29.05
N VAL A 127 10.28 2.46 -28.06
CA VAL A 127 9.27 1.41 -28.14
C VAL A 127 7.87 2.03 -28.26
N SER A 128 7.56 3.06 -27.49
CA SER A 128 6.29 3.78 -27.57
C SER A 128 6.03 4.35 -28.98
N VAL A 129 7.05 4.97 -29.60
CA VAL A 129 6.97 5.48 -30.97
C VAL A 129 6.74 4.34 -31.97
N LEU A 130 7.40 3.19 -31.82
CA LEU A 130 7.17 2.02 -32.66
C LEU A 130 5.73 1.50 -32.53
N PHE A 131 5.17 1.49 -31.32
CA PHE A 131 3.78 1.12 -31.09
C PHE A 131 2.80 2.11 -31.72
N VAL A 132 3.05 3.42 -31.64
CA VAL A 132 2.21 4.43 -32.32
C VAL A 132 2.26 4.24 -33.84
N ARG A 133 3.46 4.05 -34.40
CA ARG A 133 3.66 3.85 -35.84
C ARG A 133 3.04 2.55 -36.36
N ARG A 134 3.01 1.49 -35.54
CA ARG A 134 2.35 0.21 -35.88
C ARG A 134 0.84 0.21 -35.57
N GLY A 135 0.44 0.95 -34.54
CA GLY A 135 -0.93 1.05 -34.02
C GLY A 135 -1.88 1.90 -34.88
N ALA A 136 -1.35 2.66 -35.85
CA ALA A 136 -2.16 3.26 -36.92
C ALA A 136 -2.91 2.20 -37.78
N LYS A 137 -2.63 0.90 -37.61
CA LYS A 137 -3.36 -0.22 -38.22
C LYS A 137 -4.34 -0.89 -37.26
N ALA A 138 -5.10 -0.11 -36.48
CA ALA A 138 -6.20 -0.63 -35.67
C ALA A 138 -7.35 -1.08 -36.59
N GLY A 139 -7.28 -2.31 -37.08
CA GLY A 139 -8.27 -2.93 -37.95
C GLY A 139 -7.89 -4.32 -38.47
N GLU A 140 -6.59 -4.64 -38.52
CA GLU A 140 -6.14 -5.96 -38.96
C GLU A 140 -5.82 -6.88 -37.77
N PRO A 141 -6.31 -8.13 -37.76
CA PRO A 141 -5.92 -9.11 -36.75
C PRO A 141 -4.42 -9.41 -36.88
N ASN A 142 -3.64 -8.96 -35.90
CA ASN A 142 -2.21 -9.24 -35.80
C ASN A 142 -1.91 -10.76 -35.87
N ARG A 143 -0.73 -11.13 -36.37
CA ARG A 143 -0.27 -12.54 -36.33
C ARG A 143 -0.33 -13.13 -34.91
N TRP A 144 -0.08 -12.29 -33.90
CA TRP A 144 -0.23 -12.64 -32.50
C TRP A 144 -1.66 -12.93 -32.06
N THR A 145 -2.67 -12.20 -32.55
CA THR A 145 -4.07 -12.52 -32.22
C THR A 145 -4.50 -13.83 -32.88
N ARG A 146 -4.02 -14.12 -34.10
CA ARG A 146 -4.25 -15.43 -34.75
C ARG A 146 -3.55 -16.59 -34.03
N ILE A 147 -2.35 -16.38 -33.50
CA ILE A 147 -1.62 -17.38 -32.71
C ILE A 147 -2.30 -17.60 -31.37
N VAL A 148 -2.72 -16.52 -30.69
CA VAL A 148 -3.46 -16.60 -29.41
C VAL A 148 -4.83 -17.25 -29.62
N ASP A 149 -5.56 -16.93 -30.69
CA ASP A 149 -6.85 -17.58 -31.00
C ASP A 149 -6.67 -19.06 -31.43
N ARG A 150 -5.51 -19.43 -31.99
CA ARG A 150 -5.17 -20.85 -32.27
C ARG A 150 -4.76 -21.62 -31.02
N LEU A 151 -3.99 -21.02 -30.11
CA LEU A 151 -3.48 -21.66 -28.90
C LEU A 151 -4.51 -21.67 -27.76
N LEU A 152 -5.36 -20.65 -27.70
CA LEU A 152 -6.45 -20.49 -26.75
C LEU A 152 -7.75 -20.31 -27.54
N PRO A 153 -8.33 -21.38 -28.10
CA PRO A 153 -9.61 -21.28 -28.78
C PRO A 153 -10.63 -20.74 -27.78
N ARG A 154 -11.03 -19.47 -27.95
CA ARG A 154 -12.15 -18.90 -27.22
C ARG A 154 -13.35 -19.76 -27.59
N ARG A 155 -13.78 -20.64 -26.67
CA ARG A 155 -15.04 -21.37 -26.79
C ARG A 155 -16.12 -20.33 -27.12
N ARG A 156 -16.56 -20.29 -28.37
CA ARG A 156 -17.81 -19.63 -28.74
C ARG A 156 -18.87 -20.37 -27.95
N SER A 157 -19.30 -19.76 -26.85
CA SER A 157 -20.37 -20.26 -26.01
C SER A 157 -21.65 -20.17 -26.82
N ASN A 158 -21.93 -21.20 -27.63
CA ASN A 158 -23.28 -21.46 -28.09
C ASN A 158 -24.14 -21.64 -26.84
N THR A 159 -25.27 -20.93 -26.81
CA THR A 159 -26.30 -20.85 -25.75
C THR A 159 -25.98 -19.98 -24.53
N LEU A 160 -26.80 -18.94 -24.35
CA LEU A 160 -26.76 -17.94 -23.27
C LEU A 160 -27.65 -18.34 -22.07
N THR A 161 -27.80 -19.61 -21.74
CA THR A 161 -28.43 -20.03 -20.48
C THR A 161 -27.35 -20.10 -19.40
N ARG A 162 -27.05 -18.93 -18.82
CA ARG A 162 -26.19 -18.86 -17.64
C ARG A 162 -27.00 -19.31 -16.44
N ALA A 163 -26.58 -20.39 -15.77
CA ALA A 163 -27.22 -20.86 -14.55
C ALA A 163 -27.41 -19.68 -13.56
N PRO A 164 -28.62 -19.48 -13.01
CA PRO A 164 -28.90 -18.37 -12.10
C PRO A 164 -27.96 -18.48 -10.90
N ARG A 165 -27.20 -17.41 -10.66
CA ARG A 165 -26.28 -17.39 -9.53
C ARG A 165 -27.05 -17.03 -8.27
N PRO A 166 -26.81 -17.70 -7.13
CA PRO A 166 -27.40 -17.29 -5.87
C PRO A 166 -26.91 -15.89 -5.51
N VAL A 167 -27.86 -14.96 -5.44
CA VAL A 167 -27.64 -13.56 -5.05
C VAL A 167 -27.84 -13.46 -3.54
N TRP A 168 -27.01 -12.65 -2.86
CA TRP A 168 -27.19 -12.41 -1.43
C TRP A 168 -28.46 -11.61 -1.14
N LYS A 169 -28.91 -11.60 0.13
CA LYS A 169 -30.04 -10.75 0.59
C LYS A 169 -29.90 -9.29 0.13
N ASN A 170 -28.67 -8.77 0.04
CA ASN A 170 -28.38 -7.49 -0.60
C ASN A 170 -27.76 -7.69 -2.00
N PRO A 171 -28.52 -7.41 -3.08
CA PRO A 171 -28.05 -7.63 -4.45
C PRO A 171 -26.99 -6.61 -4.89
N VAL A 172 -27.03 -5.39 -4.33
CA VAL A 172 -26.02 -4.35 -4.59
C VAL A 172 -24.67 -4.80 -4.02
N ALA A 173 -24.65 -5.27 -2.78
CA ALA A 173 -23.43 -5.77 -2.15
C ALA A 173 -22.83 -6.97 -2.89
N TRP A 174 -23.69 -7.90 -3.34
CA TRP A 174 -23.26 -9.06 -4.13
C TRP A 174 -22.66 -8.65 -5.47
N ARG A 175 -23.32 -7.74 -6.20
CA ARG A 175 -22.82 -7.19 -7.47
C ARG A 175 -21.47 -6.52 -7.27
N GLU A 176 -21.34 -5.67 -6.26
CA GLU A 176 -20.10 -4.93 -5.99
C GLU A 176 -18.93 -5.86 -5.62
N ALA A 177 -19.16 -6.89 -4.82
CA ALA A 177 -18.14 -7.88 -4.46
C ALA A 177 -17.69 -8.73 -5.67
N ARG A 178 -18.63 -9.12 -6.55
CA ARG A 178 -18.40 -10.02 -7.70
C ARG A 178 -17.90 -9.31 -8.97
N VAL A 179 -18.26 -8.06 -9.19
CA VAL A 179 -17.86 -7.32 -10.41
C VAL A 179 -16.47 -6.70 -10.24
N ARG A 180 -16.09 -6.30 -9.02
CA ARG A 180 -14.77 -5.71 -8.75
C ARG A 180 -13.63 -6.73 -8.75
N THR A 181 -13.95 -8.01 -8.56
CA THR A 181 -13.00 -9.13 -8.57
C THR A 181 -12.40 -9.43 -9.95
N ILE A 182 -13.08 -9.06 -11.05
CA ILE A 182 -12.76 -9.54 -12.40
C ILE A 182 -11.69 -8.67 -13.13
N GLY A 183 -11.51 -7.40 -12.73
CA GLY A 183 -10.57 -6.49 -13.41
C GLY A 183 -9.41 -5.94 -12.56
N GLY A 184 -9.45 -6.14 -11.23
CA GLY A 184 -8.40 -5.74 -10.29
C GLY A 184 -7.79 -6.90 -9.51
N GLY A 185 -8.13 -8.14 -9.89
CA GLY A 185 -7.72 -9.35 -9.18
C GLY A 185 -6.20 -9.51 -9.13
N LEU A 186 -5.48 -9.19 -10.21
CA LEU A 186 -4.03 -9.29 -10.26
C LEU A 186 -3.34 -8.31 -9.32
N MET A 187 -3.74 -7.03 -9.32
CA MET A 187 -3.17 -6.03 -8.41
C MET A 187 -3.45 -6.40 -6.95
N ARG A 188 -4.65 -6.88 -6.65
CA ARG A 188 -4.98 -7.37 -5.30
C ARG A 188 -4.14 -8.59 -4.92
N LEU A 189 -4.02 -9.59 -5.79
CA LEU A 189 -3.21 -10.77 -5.54
C LEU A 189 -1.73 -10.41 -5.37
N ALA A 190 -1.22 -9.46 -6.15
CA ALA A 190 0.14 -8.96 -6.01
C ALA A 190 0.33 -8.24 -4.68
N VAL A 191 -0.58 -7.34 -4.28
CA VAL A 191 -0.52 -6.61 -3.01
C VAL A 191 -0.67 -7.55 -1.81
N THR A 192 -1.63 -8.47 -1.84
CA THR A 192 -1.82 -9.46 -0.77
C THR A 192 -0.66 -10.45 -0.74
N GLY A 193 -0.17 -10.91 -1.90
CA GLY A 193 0.96 -11.82 -2.01
C GLY A 193 2.26 -11.21 -1.51
N LEU A 194 2.58 -9.98 -1.92
CA LEU A 194 3.72 -9.22 -1.42
C LEU A 194 3.64 -9.01 0.10
N GLY A 195 2.44 -8.66 0.58
CA GLY A 195 2.17 -8.46 2.00
C GLY A 195 2.29 -9.70 2.87
N ILE A 196 2.17 -10.89 2.29
CA ILE A 196 2.38 -12.17 2.98
C ILE A 196 3.84 -12.62 2.82
N ALA A 197 4.42 -12.48 1.63
CA ALA A 197 5.77 -12.96 1.32
C ALA A 197 6.85 -12.26 2.17
N GLY A 198 6.75 -10.94 2.35
CA GLY A 198 7.72 -10.18 3.17
C GLY A 198 7.79 -10.69 4.61
N PRO A 199 6.66 -10.68 5.36
CA PRO A 199 6.65 -11.20 6.71
C PRO A 199 6.89 -12.70 6.81
N ALA A 200 6.51 -13.50 5.80
CA ALA A 200 6.86 -14.93 5.76
C ALA A 200 8.37 -15.16 5.61
N GLY A 201 9.09 -14.26 4.92
CA GLY A 201 10.57 -14.29 4.91
C GLY A 201 11.14 -14.04 6.31
N LEU A 202 10.63 -13.00 6.99
CA LEU A 202 11.02 -12.66 8.37
C LEU A 202 10.66 -13.78 9.35
N TRP A 203 9.52 -14.44 9.13
CA TRP A 203 9.09 -15.61 9.88
C TRP A 203 10.15 -16.71 9.85
N ILE A 204 10.62 -17.07 8.66
CA ILE A 204 11.58 -18.15 8.46
C ILE A 204 12.90 -17.82 9.17
N THR A 205 13.43 -16.61 9.00
CA THR A 205 14.69 -16.19 9.65
C THR A 205 14.55 -16.14 11.17
N TYR A 206 13.39 -15.69 11.65
CA TYR A 206 13.08 -15.67 13.08
C TYR A 206 12.95 -17.09 13.66
N LEU A 207 12.34 -18.02 12.92
CA LEU A 207 12.22 -19.41 13.36
C LEU A 207 13.57 -20.12 13.46
N ARG A 208 14.52 -19.79 12.58
CA ARG A 208 15.89 -20.31 12.57
C ARG A 208 16.77 -19.76 13.69
N GLY A 209 16.39 -18.64 14.29
CA GLY A 209 17.18 -17.98 15.34
C GLY A 209 18.30 -17.08 14.80
N ASP A 210 18.31 -16.80 13.50
CA ASP A 210 19.38 -16.02 12.85
C ASP A 210 19.33 -14.52 13.19
N THR A 211 18.19 -14.01 13.69
CA THR A 211 17.96 -12.58 13.91
C THR A 211 17.55 -12.28 15.35
N ALA A 212 18.13 -11.22 15.94
CA ALA A 212 17.80 -10.75 17.28
C ALA A 212 16.35 -10.22 17.37
N TYR A 213 15.72 -10.38 18.55
CA TYR A 213 14.35 -9.95 18.84
C TYR A 213 14.02 -8.53 18.34
N ALA A 214 14.82 -7.54 18.75
CA ALA A 214 14.57 -6.12 18.44
C ALA A 214 14.64 -5.86 16.92
N THR A 215 15.52 -6.58 16.21
CA THR A 215 15.62 -6.45 14.76
C THR A 215 14.38 -7.01 14.08
N THR A 216 13.91 -8.21 14.47
CA THR A 216 12.70 -8.81 13.90
C THR A 216 11.47 -7.94 14.15
N ALA A 217 11.31 -7.40 15.37
CA ALA A 217 10.18 -6.52 15.72
C ALA A 217 10.16 -5.25 14.85
N THR A 218 11.33 -4.61 14.69
CA THR A 218 11.48 -3.40 13.86
C THR A 218 11.13 -3.70 12.40
N TRP A 219 11.67 -4.78 11.83
CA TRP A 219 11.38 -5.17 10.45
C TRP A 219 9.93 -5.56 10.22
N LEU A 220 9.34 -6.31 11.15
CA LEU A 220 7.94 -6.71 11.08
C LEU A 220 7.02 -5.47 11.10
N SER A 221 7.26 -4.54 12.04
CA SER A 221 6.49 -3.30 12.12
C SER A 221 6.63 -2.43 10.86
N ALA A 222 7.83 -2.33 10.28
CA ALA A 222 8.07 -1.58 9.04
C ALA A 222 7.33 -2.17 7.84
N VAL A 223 7.38 -3.50 7.65
CA VAL A 223 6.66 -4.18 6.57
C VAL A 223 5.14 -4.03 6.75
N MET A 224 4.65 -4.12 7.98
CA MET A 224 3.25 -3.93 8.31
C MET A 224 2.76 -2.50 8.02
N ILE A 225 3.57 -1.48 8.31
CA ILE A 225 3.25 -0.08 7.98
C ILE A 225 3.07 0.09 6.47
N VAL A 226 3.99 -0.45 5.67
CA VAL A 226 3.92 -0.37 4.20
C VAL A 226 2.67 -1.10 3.68
N GLN A 227 2.43 -2.32 4.17
CA GLN A 227 1.29 -3.12 3.76
C GLN A 227 -0.04 -2.43 4.11
N PHE A 228 -0.12 -1.85 5.30
CA PHE A 228 -1.31 -1.13 5.74
C PHE A 228 -1.52 0.18 4.97
N ALA A 229 -0.46 0.96 4.73
CA ALA A 229 -0.53 2.17 3.89
C ALA A 229 -1.06 1.85 2.49
N LEU A 230 -0.54 0.76 1.89
CA LEU A 230 -0.95 0.27 0.59
C LEU A 230 -2.43 -0.19 0.61
N ALA A 231 -2.84 -0.91 1.65
CA ALA A 231 -4.23 -1.32 1.83
C ALA A 231 -5.18 -0.11 1.95
N LEU A 232 -4.82 0.90 2.74
CA LEU A 232 -5.59 2.15 2.90
C LEU A 232 -5.73 2.89 1.57
N ILE A 233 -4.63 3.07 0.83
CA ILE A 233 -4.62 3.77 -0.46
C ILE A 233 -5.47 3.02 -1.49
N VAL A 234 -5.34 1.69 -1.58
CA VAL A 234 -6.12 0.87 -2.50
C VAL A 234 -7.61 0.87 -2.13
N ALA A 235 -7.94 0.69 -0.85
CA ALA A 235 -9.33 0.73 -0.37
C ALA A 235 -9.97 2.09 -0.66
N THR A 236 -9.24 3.17 -0.41
CA THR A 236 -9.66 4.55 -0.70
C THR A 236 -9.92 4.76 -2.18
N ASN A 237 -9.01 4.34 -3.05
CA ASN A 237 -9.19 4.48 -4.51
C ASN A 237 -10.46 3.75 -4.99
N VAL A 238 -10.67 2.54 -4.46
CA VAL A 238 -11.82 1.71 -4.81
C VAL A 238 -13.12 2.30 -4.24
N ALA A 239 -13.07 2.96 -3.08
CA ALA A 239 -14.17 3.73 -2.52
C ALA A 239 -14.46 5.01 -3.33
N ALA A 240 -13.43 5.77 -3.69
CA ALA A 240 -13.51 7.02 -4.44
C ALA A 240 -14.10 6.85 -5.84
N THR A 241 -13.89 5.69 -6.47
CA THR A 241 -14.43 5.34 -7.79
C THR A 241 -15.80 4.65 -7.74
N SER A 242 -16.32 4.36 -6.55
CA SER A 242 -17.52 3.52 -6.39
C SER A 242 -18.82 4.16 -6.86
N ILE A 243 -18.93 5.48 -6.80
CA ILE A 243 -20.13 6.24 -7.17
C ILE A 243 -19.85 7.08 -8.42
N THR A 244 -18.71 7.75 -8.48
CA THR A 244 -18.27 8.50 -9.67
C THR A 244 -18.23 7.67 -10.94
N ARG A 245 -17.90 6.37 -10.86
CA ARG A 245 -17.99 5.50 -12.03
C ARG A 245 -19.42 5.31 -12.53
N GLU A 246 -20.39 5.21 -11.63
CA GLU A 246 -21.81 5.08 -12.00
C GLU A 246 -22.41 6.40 -12.50
N LYS A 247 -21.92 7.53 -11.98
CA LYS A 247 -22.23 8.86 -12.50
C LYS A 247 -21.71 9.03 -13.93
N GLU A 248 -20.44 8.73 -14.17
CA GLU A 248 -19.82 8.86 -15.49
C GLU A 248 -20.43 7.92 -16.53
N SER A 249 -20.99 6.77 -16.13
CA SER A 249 -21.69 5.87 -17.03
C SER A 249 -23.19 6.17 -17.16
N HIS A 250 -23.70 7.26 -16.57
CA HIS A 250 -25.13 7.61 -16.53
C HIS A 250 -26.03 6.48 -16.00
N THR A 251 -25.48 5.55 -15.22
CA THR A 251 -26.22 4.43 -14.63
C THR A 251 -26.77 4.77 -13.24
N LEU A 252 -26.30 5.87 -12.65
CA LEU A 252 -26.77 6.30 -11.32
C LEU A 252 -28.25 6.69 -11.37
N ASP A 253 -28.68 7.38 -12.43
CA ASP A 253 -30.08 7.80 -12.58
C ASP A 253 -31.02 6.58 -12.70
N LEU A 254 -30.57 5.54 -13.41
CA LEU A 254 -31.28 4.26 -13.49
C LEU A 254 -31.36 3.55 -12.13
N LEU A 255 -30.37 3.73 -11.25
CA LEU A 255 -30.40 3.15 -9.90
C LEU A 255 -31.41 3.92 -9.02
N LEU A 256 -31.51 5.23 -9.20
CA LEU A 256 -32.42 6.10 -8.45
C LEU A 256 -33.90 5.97 -8.86
N THR A 257 -34.20 5.36 -10.02
CA THR A 257 -35.58 5.02 -10.40
C THR A 257 -36.09 3.72 -9.77
N THR A 258 -35.21 2.95 -9.11
CA THR A 258 -35.61 1.73 -8.38
C THR A 258 -36.12 2.06 -6.97
N PRO A 259 -37.02 1.24 -6.39
CA PRO A 259 -37.59 1.49 -5.05
C PRO A 259 -36.60 1.22 -3.89
N LEU A 260 -35.30 1.40 -4.10
CA LEU A 260 -34.27 1.15 -3.11
C LEU A 260 -34.01 2.40 -2.25
N THR A 261 -33.99 2.22 -0.92
CA THR A 261 -33.66 3.32 -0.01
C THR A 261 -32.17 3.69 -0.08
N SER A 262 -31.85 4.97 0.10
CA SER A 262 -30.46 5.48 0.07
C SER A 262 -29.54 4.78 1.06
N ARG A 263 -30.05 4.46 2.25
CA ARG A 263 -29.32 3.68 3.26
C ARG A 263 -28.95 2.29 2.73
N TYR A 264 -29.86 1.63 2.03
CA TYR A 264 -29.64 0.31 1.46
C TYR A 264 -28.59 0.32 0.34
N ILE A 265 -28.62 1.34 -0.51
CA ILE A 265 -27.64 1.54 -1.59
C ILE A 265 -26.25 1.78 -1.00
N LEU A 266 -26.12 2.75 -0.09
CA LEU A 266 -24.84 3.11 0.52
C LEU A 266 -24.26 1.98 1.36
N TRP A 267 -25.09 1.29 2.15
CA TRP A 267 -24.65 0.13 2.92
C TRP A 267 -24.19 -1.01 2.00
N GLY A 268 -24.90 -1.26 0.91
CA GLY A 268 -24.51 -2.26 -0.09
C GLY A 268 -23.14 -1.95 -0.70
N LYS A 269 -22.90 -0.69 -1.08
CA LYS A 269 -21.61 -0.23 -1.60
C LYS A 269 -20.49 -0.35 -0.57
N LEU A 270 -20.69 0.15 0.65
CA LEU A 270 -19.68 0.07 1.72
C LEU A 270 -19.36 -1.38 2.10
N ARG A 271 -20.36 -2.26 2.19
CA ARG A 271 -20.13 -3.68 2.45
C ARG A 271 -19.35 -4.35 1.32
N GLY A 272 -19.67 -4.03 0.07
CA GLY A 272 -18.90 -4.52 -1.09
C GLY A 272 -17.44 -4.05 -1.07
N LEU A 273 -17.22 -2.78 -0.69
CA LEU A 273 -15.89 -2.19 -0.48
C LEU A 273 -15.11 -2.88 0.62
N LEU A 274 -15.75 -3.10 1.78
CA LEU A 274 -15.09 -3.73 2.93
C LEU A 274 -14.78 -5.20 2.64
N THR A 275 -15.68 -5.92 1.98
CA THR A 275 -15.43 -7.31 1.53
C THR A 275 -14.25 -7.37 0.55
N PHE A 276 -14.08 -6.32 -0.27
CA PHE A 276 -12.92 -6.21 -1.17
C PHE A 276 -11.62 -5.89 -0.43
N ALA A 277 -11.67 -5.04 0.61
CA ALA A 277 -10.53 -4.68 1.43
C ALA A 277 -10.10 -5.79 2.41
N LEU A 278 -11.03 -6.64 2.84
CA LEU A 278 -10.81 -7.65 3.87
C LEU A 278 -9.62 -8.59 3.56
N PRO A 279 -9.44 -9.15 2.34
CA PRO A 279 -8.26 -9.96 2.04
C PRO A 279 -6.93 -9.20 2.09
N LEU A 280 -6.93 -7.87 1.83
CA LEU A 280 -5.72 -7.05 1.94
C LEU A 280 -5.31 -6.84 3.40
N LEU A 281 -6.29 -6.84 4.32
CA LEU A 281 -6.08 -6.70 5.76
C LEU A 281 -5.88 -8.04 6.48
N LEU A 282 -6.52 -9.10 5.99
CA LEU A 282 -6.38 -10.45 6.55
C LEU A 282 -4.95 -10.97 6.40
N GLY A 283 -4.27 -10.70 5.27
CA GLY A 283 -2.86 -11.06 5.10
C GLY A 283 -1.98 -10.61 6.27
N PRO A 284 -1.86 -9.30 6.53
CA PRO A 284 -1.07 -8.78 7.65
C PRO A 284 -1.59 -9.24 9.03
N ALA A 285 -2.90 -9.32 9.24
CA ALA A 285 -3.45 -9.79 10.51
C ALA A 285 -3.10 -11.27 10.80
N LEU A 286 -3.18 -12.14 9.80
CA LEU A 286 -2.85 -13.56 9.93
C LEU A 286 -1.37 -13.77 10.23
N VAL A 287 -0.50 -12.96 9.64
CA VAL A 287 0.94 -12.96 9.93
C VAL A 287 1.19 -12.64 11.40
N LEU A 288 0.56 -11.58 11.94
CA LEU A 288 0.74 -11.20 13.36
C LEU A 288 0.24 -12.29 14.31
N VAL A 289 -0.92 -12.88 14.01
CA VAL A 289 -1.47 -14.00 14.80
C VAL A 289 -0.54 -15.21 14.73
N ALA A 290 0.04 -15.50 13.56
CA ALA A 290 1.04 -16.55 13.45
C ALA A 290 2.19 -16.27 14.44
N PHE A 291 2.75 -15.04 14.47
CA PHE A 291 3.91 -14.67 15.31
C PHE A 291 3.59 -14.86 16.78
N ALA A 292 2.42 -14.39 17.18
CA ALA A 292 1.94 -14.56 18.54
C ALA A 292 1.76 -16.04 18.93
N VAL A 293 1.24 -16.88 18.02
CA VAL A 293 1.07 -18.32 18.27
C VAL A 293 2.41 -19.05 18.37
N ALA A 294 3.37 -18.78 17.47
CA ALA A 294 4.66 -19.46 17.51
C ALA A 294 5.50 -19.08 18.73
N ASP A 295 5.46 -17.82 19.16
CA ASP A 295 6.11 -17.39 20.39
C ASP A 295 5.47 -18.02 21.62
N GLY A 296 4.14 -18.15 21.62
CA GLY A 296 3.39 -18.85 22.67
C GLY A 296 3.77 -20.34 22.75
N LEU A 297 3.87 -21.04 21.61
CA LEU A 297 4.26 -22.45 21.56
C LEU A 297 5.72 -22.69 21.99
N ARG A 298 6.60 -21.72 21.76
CA ARG A 298 8.03 -21.79 22.13
C ARG A 298 8.30 -21.34 23.57
N GLY A 299 7.29 -20.85 24.29
CA GLY A 299 7.44 -20.38 25.68
C GLY A 299 8.40 -19.20 25.82
N ARG A 300 8.62 -18.40 24.77
CA ARG A 300 9.52 -17.24 24.86
C ARG A 300 8.88 -16.15 25.71
N GLN A 301 9.62 -15.71 26.72
CA GLN A 301 9.24 -14.56 27.53
C GLN A 301 10.24 -13.43 27.34
N PRO A 302 9.77 -12.24 26.91
CA PRO A 302 8.44 -11.89 26.43
C PRO A 302 8.19 -12.31 24.97
N PRO A 303 6.93 -12.51 24.57
CA PRO A 303 6.58 -12.76 23.16
C PRO A 303 6.80 -11.49 22.32
N LEU A 304 7.18 -11.66 21.05
CA LEU A 304 7.40 -10.56 20.10
C LEU A 304 6.11 -9.77 19.87
N VAL A 305 5.00 -10.49 19.69
CA VAL A 305 3.66 -9.92 19.55
C VAL A 305 2.71 -10.71 20.45
N GLY A 306 2.01 -10.03 21.35
CA GLY A 306 0.96 -10.66 22.15
C GLY A 306 -0.23 -11.09 21.29
N ILE A 307 -0.89 -12.20 21.62
CA ILE A 307 -2.10 -12.64 20.90
C ILE A 307 -3.18 -11.56 21.01
N GLU A 308 -3.28 -10.95 22.19
CA GLU A 308 -4.23 -9.88 22.45
C GLU A 308 -3.91 -8.61 21.65
N THR A 309 -2.63 -8.22 21.50
CA THR A 309 -2.25 -7.04 20.70
C THR A 309 -2.43 -7.30 19.20
N ALA A 310 -2.18 -8.53 18.73
CA ALA A 310 -2.45 -8.93 17.35
C ALA A 310 -3.96 -8.83 17.00
N LEU A 311 -4.84 -9.30 17.90
CA LEU A 311 -6.29 -9.21 17.71
C LEU A 311 -6.80 -7.76 17.77
N CYS A 312 -6.32 -6.98 18.74
CA CYS A 312 -6.64 -5.55 18.85
C CYS A 312 -6.20 -4.79 17.59
N LEU A 313 -4.98 -5.02 17.12
CA LEU A 313 -4.47 -4.40 15.91
C LEU A 313 -5.30 -4.79 14.68
N ALA A 314 -5.68 -6.06 14.52
CA ALA A 314 -6.56 -6.49 13.43
C ALA A 314 -7.93 -5.76 13.44
N ALA A 315 -8.51 -5.55 14.63
CA ALA A 315 -9.74 -4.78 14.78
C ALA A 315 -9.53 -3.30 14.42
N LEU A 316 -8.45 -2.68 14.89
CA LEU A 316 -8.09 -1.29 14.58
C LEU A 316 -7.88 -1.07 13.09
N LEU A 317 -7.08 -1.92 12.42
CA LEU A 317 -6.84 -1.85 10.97
C LEU A 317 -8.14 -1.93 10.17
N THR A 318 -9.09 -2.76 10.63
CA THR A 318 -10.41 -2.86 10.02
C THR A 318 -11.21 -1.58 10.16
N VAL A 319 -11.25 -0.99 11.35
CA VAL A 319 -12.00 0.26 11.59
C VAL A 319 -11.36 1.45 10.89
N TYR A 320 -10.03 1.58 10.88
CA TYR A 320 -9.32 2.62 10.12
C TYR A 320 -9.63 2.54 8.63
N THR A 321 -9.62 1.32 8.07
CA THR A 321 -9.96 1.11 6.66
C THR A 321 -11.44 1.38 6.37
N ALA A 322 -12.34 1.07 7.31
CA ALA A 322 -13.75 1.43 7.20
C ALA A 322 -13.93 2.96 7.17
N GLY A 323 -13.22 3.71 8.02
CA GLY A 323 -13.22 5.17 8.01
C GLY A 323 -12.69 5.76 6.71
N ALA A 324 -11.58 5.23 6.21
CA ALA A 324 -11.03 5.58 4.90
C ALA A 324 -12.05 5.35 3.76
N CYS A 325 -12.75 4.20 3.77
CA CYS A 325 -13.81 3.90 2.81
C CYS A 325 -14.98 4.90 2.90
N VAL A 326 -15.46 5.23 4.09
CA VAL A 326 -16.59 6.18 4.27
C VAL A 326 -16.20 7.57 3.78
N LEU A 327 -15.00 8.04 4.10
CA LEU A 327 -14.47 9.32 3.59
C LEU A 327 -14.34 9.30 2.06
N GLY A 328 -13.80 8.23 1.50
CA GLY A 328 -13.69 8.07 0.05
C GLY A 328 -15.05 8.09 -0.67
N VAL A 329 -16.07 7.43 -0.09
CA VAL A 329 -17.44 7.45 -0.63
C VAL A 329 -18.05 8.86 -0.52
N ARG A 330 -17.82 9.57 0.59
CA ARG A 330 -18.29 10.96 0.78
C ARG A 330 -17.73 11.88 -0.31
N ILE A 331 -16.44 11.79 -0.58
CA ILE A 331 -15.78 12.60 -1.61
C ILE A 331 -16.23 12.16 -3.02
N SER A 332 -16.48 10.87 -3.23
CA SER A 332 -17.05 10.34 -4.48
C SER A 332 -18.46 10.91 -4.78
N LEU A 333 -19.26 11.17 -3.73
CA LEU A 333 -20.58 11.78 -3.89
C LEU A 333 -20.53 13.24 -4.29
N SER A 334 -19.54 14.00 -3.85
CA SER A 334 -19.39 15.42 -4.22
C SER A 334 -18.63 15.63 -5.52
N ALA A 335 -17.84 14.66 -5.97
CA ALA A 335 -17.07 14.77 -7.20
C ALA A 335 -17.90 14.50 -8.47
N LYS A 336 -17.62 15.27 -9.53
CA LYS A 336 -18.19 15.09 -10.89
C LYS A 336 -17.41 14.07 -11.71
N ARG A 337 -16.08 14.11 -11.63
CA ARG A 337 -15.16 13.24 -12.40
C ARG A 337 -14.47 12.23 -11.49
N ASN A 338 -14.22 11.04 -12.01
CA ASN A 338 -13.47 9.96 -11.36
C ASN A 338 -12.10 10.43 -10.89
N VAL A 339 -11.35 11.14 -11.74
CA VAL A 339 -9.99 11.61 -11.42
C VAL A 339 -9.99 12.55 -10.21
N THR A 340 -10.89 13.55 -10.19
CA THR A 340 -11.02 14.49 -9.07
C THR A 340 -11.42 13.77 -7.77
N ALA A 341 -12.33 12.79 -7.85
CA ALA A 341 -12.72 12.00 -6.68
C ALA A 341 -11.54 11.24 -6.09
N VAL A 342 -10.76 10.58 -6.95
CA VAL A 342 -9.58 9.80 -6.54
C VAL A 342 -8.51 10.69 -5.94
N MET A 343 -8.15 11.79 -6.61
CA MET A 343 -7.13 12.72 -6.12
C MET A 343 -7.52 13.31 -4.76
N ASN A 344 -8.75 13.81 -4.61
CA ASN A 344 -9.20 14.42 -3.35
C ASN A 344 -9.33 13.39 -2.22
N SER A 345 -9.76 12.15 -2.51
CA SER A 345 -9.91 11.11 -1.49
C SER A 345 -8.55 10.63 -0.99
N ILE A 346 -7.63 10.33 -1.91
CA ILE A 346 -6.31 9.81 -1.56
C ILE A 346 -5.46 10.91 -0.94
N GLY A 347 -5.45 12.11 -1.53
CA GLY A 347 -4.77 13.27 -0.95
C GLY A 347 -5.31 13.60 0.44
N GLY A 348 -6.64 13.57 0.62
CA GLY A 348 -7.28 13.78 1.92
C GLY A 348 -6.89 12.72 2.95
N ILE A 349 -6.80 11.44 2.56
CA ILE A 349 -6.40 10.37 3.49
C ILE A 349 -4.92 10.38 3.81
N ILE A 350 -4.05 10.64 2.84
CA ILE A 350 -2.61 10.80 3.07
C ILE A 350 -2.36 11.99 4.00
N LEU A 351 -3.01 13.14 3.76
CA LEU A 351 -2.86 14.31 4.60
C LEU A 351 -3.41 14.07 6.01
N LEU A 352 -4.62 13.52 6.13
CA LEU A 352 -5.22 13.20 7.42
C LEU A 352 -4.37 12.20 8.20
N THR A 353 -4.16 11.00 7.65
CA THR A 353 -3.41 9.96 8.37
C THR A 353 -1.94 10.34 8.57
N GLY A 354 -1.32 11.04 7.63
CA GLY A 354 0.07 11.51 7.72
C GLY A 354 0.27 12.56 8.80
N VAL A 355 -0.53 13.64 8.81
CA VAL A 355 -0.42 14.71 9.83
C VAL A 355 -0.74 14.15 11.22
N PHE A 356 -1.83 13.40 11.36
CA PHE A 356 -2.18 12.80 12.65
C PHE A 356 -1.11 11.82 13.13
N SER A 357 -0.53 11.01 12.24
CA SER A 357 0.53 10.07 12.65
C SER A 357 1.83 10.78 12.97
N MET A 358 2.20 11.85 12.27
CA MET A 358 3.38 12.65 12.59
C MET A 358 3.27 13.26 14.01
N LEU A 359 2.11 13.81 14.35
CA LEU A 359 1.83 14.27 15.71
C LEU A 359 1.84 13.09 16.69
N GLY A 360 1.22 11.97 16.33
CA GLY A 360 1.19 10.76 17.15
C GLY A 360 2.59 10.25 17.51
N PHE A 361 3.50 10.16 16.53
CA PHE A 361 4.89 9.74 16.75
C PHE A 361 5.58 10.68 17.76
N ALA A 362 5.46 12.01 17.56
CA ALA A 362 6.04 12.97 18.49
C ALA A 362 5.47 12.85 19.91
N PHE A 363 4.17 12.63 20.07
CA PHE A 363 3.53 12.48 21.38
C PHE A 363 3.92 11.17 22.09
N VAL A 364 3.98 10.06 21.35
CA VAL A 364 4.35 8.75 21.89
C VAL A 364 5.82 8.77 22.32
N ASP A 365 6.71 9.27 21.47
CA ASP A 365 8.15 9.36 21.75
C ASP A 365 8.44 10.32 22.91
N ALA A 366 7.68 11.42 23.05
CA ALA A 366 7.84 12.36 24.16
C ALA A 366 7.33 11.82 25.50
N SER A 367 6.34 10.94 25.49
CA SER A 367 5.74 10.38 26.71
C SER A 367 6.62 9.28 27.33
N GLY A 368 7.15 8.38 26.50
CA GLY A 368 7.93 7.22 26.94
C GLY A 368 7.15 6.21 27.79
N GLY A 369 7.71 5.00 27.94
CA GLY A 369 7.25 4.00 28.91
C GLY A 369 5.81 3.51 28.71
N GLU A 370 5.12 3.16 29.80
CA GLU A 370 3.80 2.52 29.76
C GLU A 370 2.70 3.43 29.19
N PHE A 371 2.74 4.72 29.50
CA PHE A 371 1.75 5.69 29.02
C PHE A 371 1.83 5.85 27.49
N SER A 372 3.03 5.74 26.92
CA SER A 372 3.22 5.76 25.47
C SER A 372 2.55 4.55 24.78
N ALA A 373 2.51 3.39 25.44
CA ALA A 373 1.81 2.19 24.96
C ALA A 373 0.28 2.40 24.92
N PHE A 374 -0.26 3.16 25.88
CA PHE A 374 -1.66 3.58 25.89
C PHE A 374 -1.98 4.56 24.74
N LEU A 375 -1.07 5.48 24.41
CA LEU A 375 -1.28 6.47 23.36
C LEU A 375 -1.05 5.93 21.94
N ALA A 376 -0.25 4.89 21.77
CA ALA A 376 0.08 4.29 20.47
C ALA A 376 -1.14 4.01 19.56
N PRO A 377 -2.28 3.46 20.04
CA PRO A 377 -3.43 3.10 19.20
C PRO A 377 -4.27 4.29 18.70
N PHE A 378 -4.01 5.52 19.15
CA PHE A 378 -4.84 6.67 18.78
C PHE A 378 -4.59 7.15 17.35
N THR A 379 -3.46 6.80 16.73
CA THR A 379 -3.20 7.11 15.32
C THR A 379 -2.85 5.85 14.51
N PRO A 380 -3.22 5.77 13.21
CA PRO A 380 -3.15 4.51 12.48
C PRO A 380 -1.74 3.95 12.31
N PHE A 381 -0.73 4.80 12.05
CA PHE A 381 0.63 4.32 11.81
C PHE A 381 1.42 4.13 13.12
N THR A 382 1.13 4.90 14.17
CA THR A 382 1.71 4.64 15.51
C THR A 382 1.18 3.33 16.08
N ALA A 383 -0.10 3.01 15.85
CA ALA A 383 -0.69 1.75 16.27
C ALA A 383 0.07 0.57 15.67
N VAL A 384 0.37 0.61 14.37
CA VAL A 384 1.14 -0.46 13.70
C VAL A 384 2.60 -0.50 14.19
N ARG A 385 3.25 0.65 14.38
CA ARG A 385 4.67 0.69 14.81
C ARG A 385 4.84 0.08 16.20
N TYR A 386 4.11 0.60 17.18
CA TYR A 386 4.38 0.34 18.59
C TYR A 386 3.57 -0.82 19.18
N LEU A 387 2.42 -1.21 18.59
CA LEU A 387 1.72 -2.43 19.04
C LEU A 387 2.38 -3.72 18.52
N VAL A 388 3.16 -3.61 17.43
CA VAL A 388 3.98 -4.72 16.92
C VAL A 388 5.33 -4.76 17.64
N ASP A 389 5.87 -3.61 18.04
CA ASP A 389 7.16 -3.50 18.72
C ASP A 389 7.03 -2.63 19.97
N LEU A 390 6.48 -3.20 21.06
CA LEU A 390 6.35 -2.51 22.34
C LEU A 390 7.71 -2.22 22.97
N GLY A 391 8.74 -3.00 22.63
CA GLY A 391 10.10 -2.82 23.16
C GLY A 391 10.71 -1.48 22.75
N ALA A 392 10.31 -0.93 21.61
CA ALA A 392 10.77 0.38 21.14
C ALA A 392 10.31 1.57 22.01
N LEU A 393 9.36 1.36 22.93
CA LEU A 393 8.85 2.41 23.83
C LEU A 393 9.71 2.63 25.08
N PHE A 394 10.66 1.73 25.33
CA PHE A 394 11.51 1.73 26.51
C PHE A 394 12.97 1.98 26.11
N PRO A 395 13.72 2.74 26.93
CA PRO A 395 15.13 3.06 26.62
C PRO A 395 16.05 1.85 26.79
N SER A 396 15.69 0.89 27.66
CA SER A 396 16.48 -0.32 27.89
C SER A 396 15.61 -1.58 27.86
N ALA A 397 16.20 -2.69 27.37
CA ALA A 397 15.52 -3.98 27.35
C ALA A 397 15.14 -4.47 28.75
N LYS A 398 15.93 -4.10 29.77
CA LYS A 398 15.66 -4.43 31.17
C LYS A 398 14.40 -3.75 31.68
N GLU A 399 14.26 -2.44 31.47
CA GLU A 399 13.05 -1.70 31.84
C GLU A 399 11.82 -2.19 31.08
N PHE A 400 11.98 -2.61 29.82
CA PHE A 400 10.90 -3.27 29.11
C PHE A 400 10.50 -4.57 29.80
N TYR A 401 11.44 -5.47 30.12
CA TYR A 401 11.15 -6.75 30.77
C TYR A 401 10.45 -6.60 32.12
N ASP A 402 10.84 -5.60 32.90
CA ASP A 402 10.22 -5.32 34.20
C ASP A 402 8.77 -4.81 34.06
N ASN A 403 8.44 -4.11 32.96
CA ASN A 403 7.14 -3.46 32.75
C ASN A 403 6.32 -4.05 31.58
N VAL A 404 6.62 -5.27 31.12
CA VAL A 404 5.90 -5.85 29.96
C VAL A 404 4.41 -6.00 30.22
N ALA A 405 4.03 -6.45 31.41
CA ALA A 405 2.63 -6.73 31.75
C ALA A 405 1.79 -5.44 31.79
N THR A 406 2.33 -4.37 32.37
CA THR A 406 1.71 -3.05 32.45
C THR A 406 1.68 -2.37 31.08
N ALA A 407 2.74 -2.47 30.28
CA ALA A 407 2.74 -1.96 28.90
C ALA A 407 1.68 -2.65 28.02
N ARG A 408 1.49 -3.96 28.17
CA ARG A 408 0.47 -4.73 27.42
C ARG A 408 -0.94 -4.35 27.85
N SER A 409 -1.20 -4.21 29.15
CA SER A 409 -2.52 -3.79 29.64
C SER A 409 -2.84 -2.35 29.24
N ALA A 410 -1.86 -1.44 29.29
CA ALA A 410 -1.98 -0.08 28.80
C ALA A 410 -2.29 -0.05 27.29
N ALA A 411 -1.56 -0.83 26.49
CA ALA A 411 -1.80 -0.96 25.06
C ALA A 411 -3.19 -1.52 24.73
N LEU A 412 -3.68 -2.49 25.51
CA LEU A 412 -5.03 -3.04 25.37
C LEU A 412 -6.11 -2.01 25.69
N LEU A 413 -5.96 -1.30 26.81
CA LEU A 413 -6.89 -0.25 27.23
C LEU A 413 -6.95 0.86 26.18
N GLY A 414 -5.79 1.34 25.74
CA GLY A 414 -5.67 2.34 24.68
C GLY A 414 -6.31 1.86 23.37
N SER A 415 -6.09 0.59 23.00
CA SER A 415 -6.66 0.00 21.78
C SER A 415 -8.18 -0.11 21.85
N ALA A 416 -8.73 -0.49 23.00
CA ALA A 416 -10.18 -0.58 23.20
C ALA A 416 -10.86 0.79 23.11
N ILE A 417 -10.27 1.82 23.75
CA ILE A 417 -10.78 3.19 23.70
C ILE A 417 -10.67 3.74 22.28
N ALA A 418 -9.51 3.59 21.63
CA ALA A 418 -9.32 4.04 20.26
C ALA A 418 -10.33 3.34 19.31
N LEU A 419 -10.50 2.03 19.43
CA LEU A 419 -11.47 1.27 18.63
C LEU A 419 -12.88 1.82 18.79
N GLY A 420 -13.31 2.12 20.02
CA GLY A 420 -14.60 2.72 20.32
C GLY A 420 -14.76 4.12 19.70
N LEU A 421 -13.76 4.99 19.86
CA LEU A 421 -13.76 6.35 19.30
C LEU A 421 -13.81 6.33 17.78
N TYR A 422 -12.97 5.52 17.13
CA TYR A 422 -12.96 5.40 15.68
C TYR A 422 -14.24 4.75 15.17
N ALA A 423 -14.78 3.70 15.81
CA ALA A 423 -16.05 3.10 15.43
C ALA A 423 -17.20 4.12 15.51
N PHE A 424 -17.24 4.93 16.56
CA PHE A 424 -18.20 6.01 16.71
C PHE A 424 -18.04 7.08 15.62
N ALA A 425 -16.81 7.51 15.33
CA ALA A 425 -16.53 8.48 14.28
C ALA A 425 -16.94 7.97 12.89
N VAL A 426 -16.64 6.70 12.58
CA VAL A 426 -17.05 6.03 11.34
C VAL A 426 -18.57 5.94 11.24
N TRP A 427 -19.24 5.57 12.32
CA TRP A 427 -20.70 5.50 12.37
C TRP A 427 -21.35 6.87 12.17
N ARG A 428 -20.85 7.92 12.84
CA ARG A 428 -21.31 9.30 12.66
C ARG A 428 -21.10 9.78 11.22
N ALA A 429 -19.91 9.55 10.65
CA ALA A 429 -19.62 9.90 9.27
C ALA A 429 -20.54 9.16 8.28
N TYR A 430 -20.83 7.88 8.52
CA TYR A 430 -21.78 7.10 7.74
C TYR A 430 -23.22 7.63 7.88
N ALA A 431 -23.67 7.94 9.10
CA ALA A 431 -25.00 8.50 9.33
C ALA A 431 -25.19 9.83 8.58
N ALA A 432 -24.19 10.71 8.66
CA ALA A 432 -24.18 11.98 7.93
C ALA A 432 -24.18 11.77 6.40
N LEU A 433 -23.49 10.73 5.91
CA LEU A 433 -23.49 10.36 4.48
C LEU A 433 -24.89 9.98 4.00
N VAL A 434 -25.62 9.18 4.79
CA VAL A 434 -26.97 8.72 4.44
C VAL A 434 -27.96 9.90 4.46
N GLN A 435 -27.90 10.75 5.49
CA GLN A 435 -28.79 11.90 5.62
C GLN A 435 -28.62 12.90 4.46
N ASN A 436 -27.37 13.18 4.07
CA ASN A 436 -27.07 14.18 3.05
C ASN A 436 -27.08 13.64 1.61
N PHE A 437 -27.37 12.35 1.42
CA PHE A 437 -27.25 11.69 0.12
C PHE A 437 -28.11 12.36 -0.97
N HIS A 438 -29.41 12.51 -0.73
CA HIS A 438 -30.33 13.12 -1.70
C HIS A 438 -30.01 14.60 -1.96
N MET A 439 -29.67 15.36 -0.91
CA MET A 439 -29.32 16.76 -1.03
C MET A 439 -28.07 16.94 -1.90
N THR A 440 -27.05 16.12 -1.67
CA THR A 440 -25.79 16.17 -2.43
C THR A 440 -26.03 15.81 -3.90
N LEU A 441 -26.86 14.81 -4.18
CA LEU A 441 -27.20 14.43 -5.56
C LEU A 441 -27.95 15.55 -6.30
N ARG A 442 -28.97 16.15 -5.65
CA ARG A 442 -29.73 17.28 -6.23
C ARG A 442 -28.85 18.49 -6.53
N ARG A 443 -27.91 18.81 -5.63
CA ARG A 443 -26.97 19.92 -5.84
C ARG A 443 -26.07 19.69 -7.05
N GLN A 444 -25.71 18.44 -7.34
CA GLN A 444 -24.87 18.10 -8.49
C GLN A 444 -25.67 18.13 -9.80
N SER A 445 -26.93 17.67 -9.81
CA SER A 445 -27.79 17.72 -10.99
C SER A 445 -28.16 19.16 -11.39
N ALA A 446 -28.24 20.08 -10.43
CA ALA A 446 -28.52 21.50 -10.70
C ALA A 446 -27.30 22.29 -11.25
N GLN A 447 -26.10 21.70 -11.23
CA GLN A 447 -24.85 22.33 -11.67
C GLN A 447 -24.30 21.73 -12.98
N GLY A 448 -25.04 20.83 -13.63
CA GLY A 448 -24.76 20.28 -14.94
C GLY A 448 -25.81 20.80 -15.92
#